data_AF-A0A067TMI6-F1
#
_entry.id   AF-A0A067TMI6-F1
#
_cell.length_a   1.000
_cell.length_b   1.000
_cell.length_c   1.000
_cell.angle_alpha   90.00
_cell.angle_beta   90.00
_cell.angle_gamma   90.00
#
_symmetry.space_group_name_H-M   'P 1'
#
loop_
_entity.id
_entity.type
_entity.pdbx_description
1 polymer ?
#
loop_
_entity_poly.entity_id
_entity_poly.type
_entity_poly.pdbx_seq_one_letter_code
_entity_poly.pdbx_strand_id
1 'polypeptide(L)'
;MSEALIRYKGIADIIVGLILALKPSIIYESFAAQTMHSLTGLHISDASIAPGFNQSIACMVAAVGVGHIVASRSGPAAHPTIFAMNLTWAILGFCTCATPKTWGLGSATLLMTSCSHTLFSLGLFWTDPGVWGGQKQGKKRR
;
A
#
# COMPACT_ATOMS: atom_id res chain seq x y z
N MET A 1 -7.68 0.72 18.25
CA MET A 1 -7.55 1.72 17.17
C MET A 1 -6.80 1.14 15.97
N SER A 2 -5.64 0.54 16.19
CA SER A 2 -4.80 -0.07 15.14
C SER A 2 -5.50 -1.19 14.38
N GLU A 3 -6.26 -2.06 15.07
CA GLU A 3 -7.08 -3.10 14.43
C GLU A 3 -8.10 -2.52 13.44
N ALA A 4 -8.78 -1.44 13.83
CA ALA A 4 -9.74 -0.76 12.96
C ALA A 4 -9.03 -0.13 11.74
N LEU A 5 -7.88 0.50 11.94
CA LEU A 5 -7.07 1.06 10.86
C LEU A 5 -6.64 -0.02 9.86
N ILE A 6 -6.10 -1.15 10.35
CA ILE A 6 -5.72 -2.31 9.52
C ILE A 6 -6.94 -2.85 8.78
N ARG A 7 -8.08 -2.98 9.45
CA ARG A 7 -9.33 -3.45 8.83
C ARG A 7 -9.79 -2.51 7.72
N TYR A 8 -9.81 -1.19 7.94
CA TYR A 8 -10.22 -0.23 6.92
C TYR A 8 -9.27 -0.20 5.73
N LYS A 9 -7.95 -0.31 5.97
CA LYS A 9 -6.96 -0.49 4.90
C LYS A 9 -7.23 -1.74 4.08
N GLY A 10 -7.55 -2.86 4.73
CA GLY A 10 -7.92 -4.10 4.06
C GLY A 10 -9.17 -3.98 3.17
N ILE A 11 -10.22 -3.31 3.67
CA ILE A 11 -11.43 -3.02 2.87
C ILE A 11 -11.07 -2.17 1.66
N ALA A 12 -10.29 -1.11 1.87
CA ALA A 12 -9.87 -0.21 0.80
C ALA A 12 -9.06 -0.95 -0.28
N ASP A 13 -8.12 -1.82 0.12
CA ASP A 13 -7.31 -2.61 -0.82
C ASP A 13 -8.16 -3.59 -1.64
N ILE A 14 -9.16 -4.24 -1.02
CA ILE A 14 -10.10 -5.09 -1.76
C ILE A 14 -10.87 -4.27 -2.80
N ILE A 15 -11.37 -3.09 -2.41
CA ILE A 15 -12.08 -2.18 -3.33
C ILE A 15 -11.16 -1.73 -4.46
N VAL A 16 -9.93 -1.32 -4.17
CA VAL A 16 -8.95 -0.93 -5.19
C VAL A 16 -8.65 -2.10 -6.13
N GLY A 17 -8.45 -3.31 -5.61
CA GLY A 17 -8.26 -4.51 -6.42
C GLY A 17 -9.45 -4.78 -7.36
N LEU A 18 -10.68 -4.64 -6.88
CA LEU A 18 -11.89 -4.78 -7.72
C LEU A 18 -11.96 -3.68 -8.81
N ILE A 19 -11.63 -2.44 -8.46
CA ILE A 19 -11.57 -1.34 -9.43
C ILE A 19 -10.50 -1.62 -10.49
N LEU A 20 -9.31 -2.06 -10.09
CA LEU A 20 -8.22 -2.38 -11.03
C LEU A 20 -8.57 -3.54 -11.97
N ALA A 21 -9.34 -4.53 -11.49
CA ALA A 21 -9.79 -5.65 -12.31
C ALA A 21 -10.86 -5.26 -13.33
N LEU A 22 -11.76 -4.34 -12.98
CA LEU A 22 -12.94 -4.01 -13.80
C LEU A 22 -12.77 -2.73 -14.62
N LYS A 23 -12.16 -1.70 -14.04
CA LYS A 23 -12.01 -0.37 -14.63
C LYS A 23 -10.78 0.38 -14.06
N PRO A 24 -9.56 -0.04 -14.43
CA PRO A 24 -8.32 0.49 -13.85
C PRO A 24 -8.11 2.00 -14.09
N SER A 25 -8.72 2.57 -15.13
CA SER A 25 -8.64 4.01 -15.41
C SER A 25 -9.16 4.88 -14.27
N ILE A 26 -10.08 4.38 -13.43
CA ILE A 26 -10.54 5.10 -12.24
C ILE A 26 -9.38 5.41 -11.28
N ILE A 27 -8.41 4.51 -11.16
CA ILE A 27 -7.24 4.69 -10.29
C ILE A 27 -6.11 5.39 -11.06
N TYR A 28 -5.81 4.93 -12.27
CA TYR A 28 -4.64 5.39 -13.03
C TYR A 28 -4.79 6.83 -13.54
N GLU A 29 -6.01 7.24 -13.88
CA GLU A 29 -6.31 8.61 -14.35
C GLU A 29 -6.95 9.46 -13.23
N SER A 30 -6.90 8.98 -11.98
CA SER A 30 -7.44 9.70 -10.83
C SER A 30 -6.78 11.07 -10.65
N PHE A 31 -7.49 12.01 -10.01
CA PHE A 31 -6.94 13.32 -9.68
C PHE A 31 -5.60 13.23 -8.94
N ALA A 32 -5.45 12.25 -8.03
CA ALA A 32 -4.21 12.03 -7.30
C ALA A 32 -3.07 11.59 -8.24
N ALA A 33 -3.32 10.64 -9.15
CA ALA A 33 -2.33 10.21 -10.13
C ALA A 33 -1.95 11.35 -11.10
N GLN A 34 -2.93 12.13 -11.57
CA GLN A 34 -2.70 13.30 -12.41
C GLN A 34 -1.86 14.37 -11.69
N THR A 35 -2.15 14.62 -10.41
CA THR A 35 -1.37 15.56 -9.59
C THR A 35 0.09 15.08 -9.45
N MET A 36 0.30 13.79 -9.16
CA MET A 36 1.64 13.22 -9.08
C MET A 36 2.38 13.31 -10.42
N HIS A 37 1.69 13.05 -11.53
CA HIS A 37 2.23 13.22 -12.87
C HIS A 37 2.66 14.67 -13.12
N SER A 38 1.81 15.66 -12.84
CA SER A 38 2.14 17.07 -13.03
C SER A 38 3.31 17.53 -12.16
N LEU A 39 3.41 17.06 -10.91
CA LEU A 39 4.47 17.46 -9.99
C LEU A 39 5.83 16.80 -10.29
N THR A 40 5.83 15.57 -10.79
CA THR A 40 7.07 14.78 -10.93
C THR A 40 7.47 14.51 -12.37
N GLY A 41 6.54 14.65 -13.31
CA GLY A 41 6.69 14.23 -14.70
C GLY A 41 6.87 12.72 -14.86
N LEU A 42 6.41 11.90 -13.90
CA LEU A 42 6.31 10.45 -14.04
C LEU A 42 5.11 10.09 -14.91
N HIS A 43 5.22 9.08 -15.77
CA HIS A 43 4.14 8.70 -16.67
C HIS A 43 2.89 8.19 -15.91
N ILE A 44 1.71 8.37 -16.52
CA ILE A 44 0.46 7.76 -16.07
C ILE A 44 0.41 6.30 -16.54
N SER A 45 0.00 5.39 -15.66
CA SER A 45 -0.10 3.97 -16.00
C SER A 45 -1.22 3.72 -17.01
N ASP A 46 -0.99 2.81 -17.96
CA ASP A 46 -1.99 2.37 -18.94
C ASP A 46 -2.18 0.85 -18.85
N ALA A 47 -3.38 0.42 -18.48
CA ALA A 47 -3.72 -0.99 -18.34
C ALA A 47 -3.83 -1.73 -19.69
N SER A 48 -4.02 -1.01 -20.80
CA SER A 48 -4.20 -1.59 -22.13
C SER A 48 -2.89 -2.15 -22.71
N ILE A 49 -1.74 -1.65 -22.25
CA ILE A 49 -0.41 -2.09 -22.70
C ILE A 49 -0.11 -3.52 -22.24
N ALA A 50 -0.53 -3.89 -21.03
CA ALA A 50 -0.25 -5.19 -20.42
C ALA A 50 -1.42 -5.68 -19.56
N PRO A 51 -2.54 -6.10 -20.17
CA PRO A 51 -3.79 -6.39 -19.45
C PRO A 51 -3.66 -7.55 -18.45
N GLY A 52 -2.93 -8.61 -18.79
CA GLY A 52 -2.69 -9.74 -17.86
C GLY A 52 -1.86 -9.35 -16.64
N PHE A 53 -0.90 -8.44 -16.81
CA PHE A 53 -0.11 -7.90 -15.71
C PHE A 53 -0.97 -7.02 -14.80
N ASN A 54 -1.82 -6.16 -15.39
CA ASN A 54 -2.78 -5.36 -14.63
C ASN A 54 -3.74 -6.24 -13.81
N GLN A 55 -4.25 -7.32 -14.40
CA GLN A 55 -5.10 -8.27 -13.68
C GLN A 55 -4.36 -8.95 -12.53
N SER A 56 -3.07 -9.26 -12.71
CA SER A 56 -2.23 -9.85 -11.68
C SER A 56 -2.02 -8.89 -10.50
N ILE A 57 -1.82 -7.60 -10.78
CA ILE A 57 -1.78 -6.54 -9.75
C ILE A 57 -3.11 -6.46 -9.02
N ALA A 58 -4.24 -6.44 -9.74
CA ALA A 58 -5.57 -6.38 -9.14
C ALA A 58 -5.80 -7.53 -8.14
N CYS A 59 -5.46 -8.76 -8.54
CA CYS A 59 -5.53 -9.94 -7.67
C CYS A 59 -4.61 -9.82 -6.45
N MET A 60 -3.36 -9.38 -6.64
CA MET A 60 -2.40 -9.19 -5.54
C MET A 60 -2.89 -8.16 -4.53
N VAL A 61 -3.37 -7.00 -4.98
CA VAL A 61 -3.88 -5.94 -4.10
C VAL A 61 -5.10 -6.43 -3.32
N ALA A 62 -6.03 -7.14 -3.97
CA ALA A 62 -7.17 -7.75 -3.28
C ALA A 62 -6.75 -8.80 -2.23
N ALA A 63 -5.77 -9.65 -2.56
CA ALA A 63 -5.25 -10.66 -1.64
C ALA A 63 -4.56 -10.04 -0.42
N VAL A 64 -3.74 -9.00 -0.62
CA VAL A 64 -3.15 -8.21 0.47
C VAL A 64 -4.24 -7.60 1.35
N GLY A 65 -5.30 -7.07 0.74
CA GLY A 65 -6.47 -6.55 1.46
C GLY A 65 -7.15 -7.59 2.33
N VAL A 66 -7.38 -8.80 1.82
CA VAL A 66 -7.89 -9.94 2.62
C VAL A 66 -6.93 -10.26 3.78
N GLY A 67 -5.63 -10.27 3.52
CA GLY A 67 -4.59 -10.44 4.55
C GLY A 67 -4.69 -9.41 5.68
N HIS A 68 -4.89 -8.13 5.33
CA HIS A 68 -5.14 -7.08 6.32
C HIS A 68 -6.42 -7.34 7.15
N ILE A 69 -7.53 -7.76 6.53
CA ILE A 69 -8.76 -8.08 7.26
C ILE A 69 -8.54 -9.23 8.25
N VAL A 70 -7.86 -10.30 7.83
CA VAL A 70 -7.56 -11.42 8.71
C VAL A 70 -6.65 -10.97 9.85
N ALA A 71 -5.56 -10.27 9.54
CA ALA A 71 -4.62 -9.75 10.54
C ALA A 71 -5.28 -8.84 11.58
N SER A 72 -6.26 -8.02 11.18
CA SER A 72 -7.01 -7.16 12.12
C SER A 72 -7.79 -7.93 13.19
N ARG A 73 -8.05 -9.23 12.98
CA ARG A 73 -8.75 -10.13 13.90
C ARG A 73 -7.80 -11.04 14.69
N SER A 74 -6.53 -11.09 14.30
CA SER A 74 -5.50 -11.93 14.93
C SER A 74 -4.82 -11.28 16.14
N GLY A 75 -5.18 -10.03 16.44
CA GLY A 75 -4.65 -9.27 17.57
C GLY A 75 -3.26 -8.65 17.30
N PRO A 76 -2.66 -8.02 18.33
CA PRO A 76 -1.49 -7.16 18.16
C PRO A 76 -0.24 -7.83 17.60
N ALA A 77 -0.11 -9.15 17.75
CA ALA A 77 1.03 -9.91 17.23
C ALA A 77 1.17 -9.83 15.70
N ALA A 78 0.09 -9.57 14.97
CA ALA A 78 0.11 -9.43 13.51
C ALA A 78 0.52 -8.02 13.04
N HIS A 79 0.44 -7.00 13.90
CA HIS A 79 0.65 -5.61 13.51
C HIS A 79 2.07 -5.32 12.98
N PRO A 80 3.17 -5.85 13.55
CA PRO A 80 4.52 -5.63 13.02
C PRO A 80 4.66 -6.12 11.58
N THR A 81 4.06 -7.26 11.24
CA THR A 81 4.08 -7.80 9.87
C THR A 81 3.35 -6.88 8.91
N ILE A 82 2.15 -6.40 9.28
CA ILE A 82 1.38 -5.48 8.45
C ILE A 82 2.12 -4.16 8.25
N PHE A 83 2.72 -3.62 9.31
CA PHE A 83 3.57 -2.44 9.24
C PHE A 83 4.75 -2.65 8.28
N ALA A 84 5.51 -3.74 8.45
CA ALA A 84 6.69 -4.04 7.64
C ALA A 84 6.34 -4.23 6.16
N MET A 85 5.24 -4.94 5.86
CA MET A 85 4.78 -5.13 4.47
C MET A 85 4.47 -3.80 3.77
N ASN A 86 3.69 -2.94 4.42
CA ASN A 86 3.30 -1.65 3.84
C ASN A 86 4.52 -0.70 3.73
N LEU A 87 5.38 -0.68 4.74
CA LEU A 87 6.60 0.12 4.72
C LEU A 87 7.56 -0.34 3.60
N THR A 88 7.70 -1.65 3.41
CA THR A 88 8.53 -2.22 2.33
C THR A 88 7.99 -1.80 0.97
N TRP A 89 6.68 -1.89 0.74
CA TRP A 89 6.06 -1.41 -0.49
C TRP A 89 6.36 0.06 -0.74
N ALA A 90 6.16 0.91 0.28
CA ALA A 90 6.40 2.34 0.17
C ALA A 90 7.85 2.64 -0.23
N ILE A 91 8.82 2.05 0.49
CA ILE A 91 10.26 2.25 0.23
C ILE A 91 10.62 1.80 -1.18
N LEU A 92 10.25 0.57 -1.56
CA LEU A 92 10.57 0.04 -2.88
C LEU A 92 9.95 0.90 -3.98
N GLY A 93 8.68 1.28 -3.84
CA GLY A 93 8.01 2.12 -4.85
C GLY A 93 8.61 3.52 -4.96
N PHE A 94 9.05 4.15 -3.85
CA PHE A 94 9.81 5.40 -3.92
C PHE A 94 11.16 5.23 -4.62
N CYS A 95 11.92 4.17 -4.27
CA CYS A 95 13.17 3.86 -4.94
C CYS A 95 12.97 3.63 -6.44
N THR A 96 11.92 2.89 -6.84
CA THR A 96 11.55 2.70 -8.25
C THR A 96 11.21 4.03 -8.92
N CYS A 97 10.45 4.90 -8.27
CA CYS A 97 10.11 6.23 -8.82
C CYS A 97 11.31 7.18 -8.91
N ALA A 98 12.37 6.94 -8.12
CA ALA A 98 13.62 7.68 -8.18
C ALA A 98 14.60 7.18 -9.26
N THR A 99 14.33 6.03 -9.88
CA THR A 99 15.14 5.53 -11.01
C THR A 99 15.06 6.45 -12.23
N PRO A 100 16.05 6.41 -13.15
CA PRO A 100 16.01 7.21 -14.36
C PRO A 100 14.70 7.01 -15.14
N LYS A 101 14.05 8.11 -15.53
CA LYS A 101 12.78 8.08 -16.26
C LYS A 101 12.84 7.29 -17.56
N THR A 102 14.02 7.22 -18.18
CA THR A 102 14.26 6.45 -19.41
C THR A 102 14.07 4.94 -19.23
N TRP A 103 14.10 4.43 -18.00
CA TRP A 103 13.83 3.02 -17.71
C TRP A 103 12.33 2.70 -17.72
N GLY A 104 11.46 3.70 -17.62
CA GLY A 104 10.01 3.51 -17.67
C GLY A 104 9.41 2.73 -16.49
N LEU A 105 10.16 2.47 -15.42
CA LEU A 105 9.71 1.65 -14.28
C LEU A 105 8.83 2.44 -13.31
N GLY A 106 9.22 3.68 -12.98
CA GLY A 106 8.48 4.56 -12.09
C GLY A 106 7.27 5.19 -12.79
N SER A 107 6.11 5.18 -12.13
CA SER A 107 4.88 5.79 -12.62
C SER A 107 4.24 6.68 -11.56
N ALA A 108 3.40 7.61 -11.98
CA ALA A 108 2.63 8.48 -11.08
C ALA A 108 1.69 7.65 -10.19
N THR A 109 1.13 6.57 -10.72
CA THR A 109 0.35 5.59 -9.95
C THR A 109 1.18 4.93 -8.86
N LEU A 110 2.39 4.46 -9.18
CA LEU A 110 3.27 3.82 -8.20
C LEU A 110 3.62 4.80 -7.09
N LEU A 111 3.99 6.04 -7.43
CA LEU A 111 4.27 7.09 -6.45
C LEU A 111 3.06 7.37 -5.54
N MET A 112 1.87 7.50 -6.12
CA MET A 112 0.63 7.69 -5.38
C MET A 112 0.38 6.54 -4.39
N THR A 113 0.54 5.28 -4.83
CA THR A 113 0.36 4.12 -3.94
C THR A 113 1.43 4.08 -2.85
N SER A 114 2.69 4.37 -3.16
CA SER A 114 3.77 4.52 -2.16
C SER A 114 3.42 5.53 -1.08
N CYS A 115 2.92 6.72 -1.47
CA CYS A 115 2.45 7.71 -0.51
C CYS A 115 1.31 7.17 0.37
N SER A 116 0.33 6.46 -0.20
CA SER A 116 -0.75 5.83 0.56
C SER A 116 -0.23 4.81 1.57
N HIS A 117 0.71 3.94 1.17
CA HIS A 117 1.34 2.98 2.06
C HIS A 117 2.15 3.67 3.17
N THR A 118 2.86 4.75 2.88
CA THR A 118 3.55 5.56 3.89
C THR A 118 2.57 6.16 4.90
N LEU A 119 1.50 6.79 4.45
CA LEU A 119 0.49 7.37 5.34
C LEU A 119 -0.14 6.32 6.25
N PHE A 120 -0.44 5.14 5.69
CA PHE A 120 -0.93 4.02 6.48
C PHE A 120 0.11 3.55 7.52
N SER A 121 1.37 3.34 7.12
CA SER A 121 2.43 2.90 8.04
C SER A 121 2.68 3.93 9.15
N LEU A 122 2.67 5.23 8.83
CA LEU A 122 2.76 6.29 9.84
C LEU A 122 1.56 6.28 10.79
N GLY A 123 0.34 6.13 10.27
CA GLY A 123 -0.86 6.00 11.11
C GLY A 123 -0.84 4.76 11.99
N LEU A 124 -0.32 3.64 11.48
CA LEU A 124 -0.19 2.42 12.25
C LEU A 124 0.89 2.55 13.34
N PHE A 125 2.04 3.15 13.02
CA PHE A 125 3.07 3.47 14.03
C PHE A 125 2.56 4.42 15.11
N TRP A 126 1.76 5.42 14.73
CA TRP A 126 1.16 6.35 15.68
C TRP A 126 0.15 5.68 16.62
N THR A 127 -0.64 4.73 16.10
CA THR A 127 -1.68 4.03 16.87
C THR A 127 -1.16 2.80 17.62
N ASP A 128 -0.04 2.22 17.19
CA ASP A 128 0.69 1.14 17.85
C ASP A 128 2.21 1.27 17.63
N PRO A 129 2.92 2.01 18.49
CA PRO A 129 4.38 2.16 18.37
C PRO A 129 5.16 0.85 18.52
N GLY A 130 4.53 -0.22 19.05
CA GLY A 130 5.15 -1.54 19.23
C GLY A 130 5.52 -2.23 17.92
N VAL A 131 4.96 -1.78 16.78
CA VAL A 131 5.21 -2.34 15.45
C VAL A 131 6.67 -2.21 14.96
N TRP A 132 7.44 -1.27 15.52
CA TRP A 132 8.85 -1.05 15.18
C TRP A 132 9.82 -2.00 15.91
N GLY A 133 9.32 -2.95 16.71
CA GLY A 133 10.15 -3.88 17.51
C GLY A 133 10.39 -3.41 18.95
N GLY A 134 9.59 -2.45 19.43
CA GLY A 134 9.68 -1.91 20.78
C GLY A 134 8.76 -2.59 21.79
N GLN A 135 8.92 -3.90 22.02
CA GLN A 135 8.51 -4.48 23.30
C GLN A 135 9.75 -4.84 24.12
N LYS A 136 10.12 -3.95 25.05
CA LYS A 136 10.66 -4.42 26.32
C LYS A 136 9.56 -5.29 26.95
N GLN A 137 9.71 -6.61 26.84
CA GLN A 137 9.03 -7.54 27.73
C GLN A 137 9.44 -7.18 29.16
N GLY A 138 8.60 -6.43 29.86
CA GLY A 138 9.00 -5.80 31.11
C GLY A 138 7.84 -5.37 31.97
N LYS A 139 6.95 -6.30 32.35
CA LYS A 139 6.31 -6.26 33.68
C LYS A 139 5.61 -7.57 34.07
N LYS A 140 6.34 -8.32 34.92
CA LYS A 140 5.91 -9.09 36.11
C LYS A 140 4.72 -10.06 35.96
N ARG A 141 5.04 -11.35 35.82
CA ARG A 141 4.36 -12.39 36.61
C ARG A 141 5.18 -12.59 37.89
N ARG A 142 4.64 -12.08 39.00
CA ARG A 142 4.93 -12.61 40.33
C ARG A 142 4.02 -13.80 40.55
#